data_AF-W1Y788-F1
#
_entry.id   AF-W1Y788-F1
#
_cell.length_a   1.000
_cell.length_b   1.000
_cell.length_c   1.000
_cell.angle_alpha   90.00
_cell.angle_beta   90.00
_cell.angle_gamma   90.00
#
_symmetry.space_group_name_H-M   'P 1'
#
loop_
_entity.id
_entity.type
_entity.pdbx_description
1 polymer ?
#
loop_
_entity_poly.entity_id
_entity_poly.type
_entity_poly.pdbx_seq_one_letter_code
_entity_poly.pdbx_strand_id
1 'polypeptide(L)' 'RDLEIWLAELTGYDTVSLQPNAGSQGEYTGLAAIRGYHLSRGDTERNVCLVPASAHGTNAASAALAG' A
#
# COMPACT_ATOMS: atom_id res chain seq x y z
N ARG A 1 13.27 2.46 17.65
CA ARG A 1 13.26 2.01 16.23
C ARG A 1 13.20 0.49 16.11
N ASP A 2 13.32 -0.23 17.23
CA ASP A 2 13.45 -1.69 17.25
C ASP A 2 12.26 -2.39 16.59
N LEU A 3 11.03 -1.91 16.82
CA LEU A 3 9.83 -2.48 16.19
C LEU A 3 9.86 -2.38 14.65
N GLU A 4 10.30 -1.24 14.09
CA GLU A 4 10.40 -1.06 12.64
C GLU A 4 11.44 -2.03 12.04
N ILE A 5 12.57 -2.20 12.74
CA ILE A 5 13.65 -3.12 12.34
C ILE A 5 13.16 -4.57 12.37
N TRP A 6 12.54 -5.00 13.47
CA TRP A 6 12.04 -6.37 13.59
C TRP A 6 10.98 -6.70 12.54
N LEU A 7 10.08 -5.77 12.25
CA LEU A 7 9.06 -5.97 11.23
C LEU A 7 9.66 -6.01 9.82
N ALA A 8 10.65 -5.15 9.53
CA ALA A 8 11.39 -5.16 8.28
C ALA A 8 12.12 -6.51 8.07
N GLU A 9 12.84 -6.99 9.09
CA GLU A 9 13.53 -8.28 9.08
C GLU A 9 12.55 -9.46 8.90
N LEU A 10 11.40 -9.44 9.58
CA LEU A 10 10.39 -10.51 9.50
C LEU A 10 9.74 -10.59 8.12
N THR A 11 9.53 -9.46 7.46
CA THR A 11 8.77 -9.37 6.20
C THR A 11 9.66 -9.29 4.96
N GLY A 12 10.95 -9.01 5.12
CA GLY A 12 11.90 -8.84 4.03
C GLY A 12 11.80 -7.49 3.30
N TYR A 13 11.09 -6.50 3.87
CA TYR A 13 11.07 -5.13 3.36
C TYR A 13 12.28 -4.34 3.84
N ASP A 14 12.70 -3.32 3.07
CA ASP A 14 13.79 -2.42 3.47
C ASP A 14 13.37 -1.49 4.63
N THR A 15 12.10 -1.08 4.69
CA THR A 15 11.57 -0.15 5.69
C THR A 15 10.10 -0.42 6.00
N VAL A 16 9.66 -0.02 7.20
CA VAL A 16 8.27 -0.14 7.65
C VAL A 16 7.78 1.21 8.20
N SER A 17 6.55 1.60 7.85
CA SER A 17 5.86 2.75 8.45
C SER A 17 4.85 2.28 9.49
N LEU A 18 4.92 2.88 10.69
CA LEU A 18 3.97 2.64 11.79
C LEU A 18 2.80 3.64 11.81
N GLN A 19 2.71 4.54 10.81
CA GLN A 19 1.66 5.55 10.72
C GLN A 19 0.25 4.95 10.48
N PRO A 20 0.07 3.87 9.69
CA PRO A 20 -1.22 3.23 9.53
C PRO A 20 -1.75 2.60 10.82
N ASN A 21 -2.89 3.08 11.29
CA ASN A 21 -3.51 2.63 12.54
C ASN A 21 -4.58 1.53 12.37
N ALA A 22 -4.81 1.08 11.14
CA ALA A 22 -5.71 -0.02 10.81
C ALA A 22 -5.25 -0.72 9.51
N GLY A 23 -5.63 -1.99 9.33
CA GLY A 23 -5.26 -2.76 8.13
C GLY A 23 -5.69 -2.09 6.82
N SER A 24 -6.94 -1.62 6.74
CA SER A 24 -7.45 -0.89 5.58
C SER A 24 -6.72 0.44 5.31
N GLN A 25 -6.25 1.12 6.37
CA GLN A 25 -5.44 2.32 6.22
C GLN A 25 -4.06 1.97 5.65
N GLY A 26 -3.49 0.83 6.07
CA GLY A 26 -2.25 0.29 5.52
C GLY A 26 -2.37 -0.05 4.03
N GLU A 27 -3.47 -0.69 3.63
CA GLU A 27 -3.79 -0.96 2.20
C GLU A 27 -3.84 0.34 1.39
N TYR A 28 -4.62 1.32 1.84
CA TYR A 28 -4.73 2.62 1.17
C TYR A 28 -3.39 3.35 1.09
N THR A 29 -2.62 3.38 2.18
CA THR A 29 -1.30 4.03 2.22
C THR A 29 -0.30 3.34 1.28
N GLY A 30 -0.31 2.01 1.23
CA GLY A 30 0.50 1.22 0.30
C GLY A 30 0.16 1.55 -1.16
N LEU A 31 -1.14 1.60 -1.50
CA LEU A 31 -1.59 1.96 -2.85
C LEU A 31 -1.25 3.41 -3.21
N ALA A 32 -1.39 4.36 -2.27
CA ALA A 32 -0.97 5.74 -2.45
C ALA A 32 0.54 5.87 -2.69
N ALA A 33 1.35 5.08 -1.99
CA ALA A 33 2.79 5.02 -2.22
C ALA A 33 3.14 4.47 -3.61
N ILE A 34 2.48 3.39 -4.05
CA ILE A 34 2.61 2.84 -5.41
C ILE A 34 2.22 3.89 -6.47
N ARG A 35 1.11 4.61 -6.26
CA ARG A 35 0.68 5.68 -7.15
C ARG A 35 1.70 6.82 -7.21
N GLY A 36 2.22 7.25 -6.07
CA GLY A 36 3.31 8.23 -5.98
C GLY A 36 4.56 7.80 -6.73
N TYR A 37 4.91 6.51 -6.68
CA TYR A 37 6.02 5.91 -7.42
C TYR A 37 5.80 5.88 -8.94
N HIS A 38 4.56 5.68 -9.42
CA HIS A 38 4.25 5.80 -10.85
C HIS A 38 4.33 7.26 -11.31
N LEU A 39 3.72 8.18 -10.56
CA LEU A 39 3.75 9.61 -10.88
C LEU A 39 5.17 10.17 -10.92
N SER A 40 6.05 9.78 -10.00
CA SER A 40 7.44 10.25 -9.97
C SER A 40 8.25 9.83 -11.20
N ARG A 41 7.79 8.82 -11.95
CA ARG A 41 8.40 8.34 -13.19
C ARG A 41 7.66 8.79 -14.45
N GLY A 42 6.61 9.60 -14.31
CA GLY A 42 5.78 10.05 -15.42
C GLY A 42 4.75 9.02 -15.91
N ASP A 43 4.58 7.89 -15.21
CA ASP A 43 3.60 6.84 -15.55
C ASP A 43 2.17 7.24 -15.09
N THR A 44 1.64 8.36 -15.57
CA THR A 44 0.37 8.92 -15.05
C THR A 44 -0.87 8.08 -15.39
N GLU A 45 -0.77 7.20 -16.39
CA GLU A 45 -1.88 6.37 -16.87
C GLU A 45 -2.01 5.04 -16.12
N ARG A 46 -1.06 4.71 -15.22
CA ARG A 46 -1.07 3.46 -14.45
C ARG A 46 -1.97 3.58 -13.21
N ASN A 47 -3.28 3.58 -13.43
CA ASN A 47 -4.32 3.69 -12.39
C ASN A 47 -5.25 2.47 -12.31
N VAL A 48 -4.89 1.36 -12.97
CA VAL A 48 -5.68 0.11 -12.92
C VAL A 48 -5.15 -0.78 -11.80
N CYS A 49 -5.99 -1.03 -10.79
CA CYS A 49 -5.73 -1.99 -9.71
C CYS A 49 -6.48 -3.30 -9.97
N LEU A 50 -5.76 -4.41 -10.13
CA LEU A 50 -6.35 -5.74 -10.31
C LEU A 50 -6.69 -6.34 -8.93
N VAL A 51 -7.97 -6.53 -8.64
CA VAL A 51 -8.45 -7.09 -7.37
C VAL A 51 -9.20 -8.41 -7.63
N PRO A 52 -8.73 -9.57 -7.13
CA PRO A 52 -9.45 -10.82 -7.24
C PRO A 52 -10.80 -10.77 -6.51
N ALA A 53 -11.82 -11.45 -7.04
CA ALA A 53 -13.16 -11.47 -6.44
C ALA A 53 -13.22 -12.08 -5.03
N SER A 54 -12.21 -12.87 -4.64
CA SER A 54 -12.08 -13.46 -3.30
C SER A 54 -11.38 -12.56 -2.29
N ALA A 55 -10.85 -11.41 -2.70
CA ALA A 55 -10.14 -10.50 -1.80
C ALA A 55 -11.08 -9.95 -0.71
N HIS A 56 -10.50 -9.55 0.42
CA HIS A 56 -11.28 -8.90 1.47
C HIS A 56 -11.90 -7.59 0.94
N GLY A 57 -13.10 -7.24 1.39
CA GLY A 57 -13.85 -6.11 0.85
C GLY A 57 -13.14 -4.76 1.00
N THR A 58 -12.23 -4.63 1.98
CA THR A 58 -11.39 -3.44 2.16
C THR A 58 -10.47 -3.21 0.98
N ASN A 59 -9.97 -4.25 0.30
CA ASN A 59 -9.04 -4.10 -0.82
C ASN A 59 -9.64 -3.25 -1.95
N ALA A 60 -10.88 -3.57 -2.36
CA ALA A 60 -11.57 -2.83 -3.42
C ALA A 60 -11.90 -1.39 -2.98
N ALA A 61 -12.30 -1.20 -1.72
CA ALA A 61 -12.57 0.12 -1.16
C ALA A 61 -11.30 0.99 -1.10
N SER A 62 -10.19 0.43 -0.61
CA SER A 62 -8.88 1.08 -0.54
C SER A 62 -8.38 1.49 -1.93
N ALA A 63 -8.55 0.63 -2.95
CA ALA A 63 -8.20 0.94 -4.33
C ALA A 63 -9.04 2.08 -4.91
N ALA A 64 -10.36 2.09 -4.69
CA ALA A 64 -11.22 3.18 -5.14
C ALA A 64 -10.86 4.53 -4.50
N LEU A 65 -10.41 4.53 -3.24
CA LEU A 65 -9.97 5.74 -2.53
C LEU A 65 -8.60 6.24 -3.00
N ALA A 66 -7.70 5.35 -3.43
CA ALA A 66 -6.34 5.71 -3.86
C ALA A 66 -6.29 6.40 -5.23
N GLY A 67 -7.37 6.30 -6.04
CA GLY A 67 -7.47 6.87 -7.38
C GLY A 67 -6.51 6.24 -8.37
#